data_AF-L1J6F2-F1
#
_entry.id   AF-L1J6F2-F1
#
_cell.length_a   1.000
_cell.length_b   1.000
_cell.length_c   1.000
_cell.angle_alpha   90.00
_cell.angle_beta   90.00
_cell.angle_gamma   90.00
#
_symmetry.space_group_name_H-M   'P 1'
#
loop_
_entity.id
_entity.type
_entity.pdbx_description
1 polymer ?
#
loop_
_entity_poly.entity_id
_entity_poly.type
_entity_poly.pdbx_seq_one_letter_code
_entity_poly.pdbx_strand_id
1 'polypeptide(L)'
;MWSFFHRLRPCALVVRRSCSRVCQRSIVVFPEDRDPVTLVKEGPRPQLDVIRKESLQLYREILKAAKHFTWADKDGKIWRDKLVASARKEFEDARYEKDPEIISRLLIGGRNALEQVTDRMAIKARKLIDEEQKKLTGLHVPSGQSAVEKGRKRDEMA
;
A
#
# COMPACT_ATOMS: atom_id res chain seq x y z
N MET A 1 -6.26 50.21 -23.92
CA MET A 1 -7.59 49.74 -24.38
C MET A 1 -7.80 48.36 -23.77
N TRP A 2 -8.39 48.32 -22.57
CA TRP A 2 -9.82 48.03 -22.35
C TRP A 2 -10.10 46.56 -22.73
N SER A 3 -10.00 45.65 -21.75
CA SER A 3 -11.14 45.18 -20.95
C SER A 3 -12.11 44.36 -21.79
N PHE A 4 -12.34 43.08 -21.44
CA PHE A 4 -13.64 42.73 -20.87
C PHE A 4 -13.63 41.30 -20.30
N PHE A 5 -13.53 41.28 -18.97
CA PHE A 5 -13.90 40.20 -18.07
C PHE A 5 -15.44 40.09 -18.04
N HIS A 6 -16.02 38.95 -18.39
CA HIS A 6 -17.36 38.52 -17.98
C HIS A 6 -17.14 37.15 -17.31
N ARG A 7 -17.25 36.92 -16.00
CA ARG A 7 -18.28 37.25 -14.99
C ARG A 7 -19.70 36.96 -15.48
N LEU A 8 -20.18 35.74 -15.22
CA LEU A 8 -21.54 35.51 -14.73
C LEU A 8 -21.54 34.40 -13.67
N ARG A 9 -21.71 34.84 -12.41
CA ARG A 9 -22.32 34.08 -11.32
C ARG A 9 -23.84 34.18 -11.49
N PRO A 10 -24.61 33.14 -11.18
CA PRO A 10 -25.98 33.29 -10.73
C PRO A 10 -26.04 33.26 -9.20
N CYS A 11 -26.73 34.26 -8.67
CA CYS A 11 -27.13 34.43 -7.29
C CYS A 11 -28.20 33.42 -6.86
N ALA A 12 -28.16 33.09 -5.57
CA ALA A 12 -29.26 32.96 -4.63
C ALA A 12 -30.54 32.21 -5.06
N LEU A 13 -30.87 31.16 -4.30
CA LEU A 13 -32.19 31.09 -3.68
C LEU A 13 -32.19 30.23 -2.42
N VAL A 14 -32.32 30.95 -1.30
CA VAL A 14 -32.72 30.47 0.01
C VAL A 14 -34.16 29.98 -0.09
N VAL A 15 -34.42 28.71 0.24
CA VAL A 15 -35.75 28.28 0.71
C VAL A 15 -35.56 27.47 1.98
N ARG A 16 -35.69 28.17 3.10
CA ARG A 16 -36.02 27.59 4.39
C ARG A 16 -37.42 27.00 4.28
N ARG A 17 -37.59 25.69 4.49
CA ARG A 17 -38.88 25.12 4.90
C ARG A 17 -38.76 24.63 6.33
N SER A 18 -39.37 25.41 7.22
CA SER A 18 -39.75 25.04 8.56
C SER A 18 -40.60 23.77 8.52
N CYS A 19 -40.13 22.69 9.15
CA CYS A 19 -40.97 21.56 9.51
C CYS A 19 -41.20 21.64 11.03
N SER A 20 -42.23 22.39 11.41
CA SER A 20 -42.72 22.43 12.78
C SER A 20 -43.54 21.18 13.07
N ARG A 21 -43.29 20.62 14.26
CA ARG A 21 -44.25 19.98 15.16
C ARG A 21 -44.77 18.58 14.82
N VAL A 22 -44.42 17.68 15.74
CA VAL A 22 -45.29 16.67 16.34
C VAL A 22 -45.62 15.47 15.46
N CYS A 23 -44.77 14.46 15.55
CA CYS A 23 -45.20 13.06 15.55
C CYS A 23 -44.47 12.34 16.70
N GLN A 24 -44.94 12.60 17.92
CA GLN A 24 -44.84 11.63 18.99
C GLN A 24 -45.80 10.48 18.64
N ARG A 25 -45.27 9.29 18.36
CA ARG A 25 -46.03 8.05 18.60
C ARG A 25 -45.09 6.85 18.70
N SER A 26 -45.27 6.12 19.80
CA SER A 26 -44.92 4.71 20.01
C SER A 26 -43.43 4.35 19.94
N ILE A 27 -42.76 4.59 21.07
CA ILE A 27 -41.70 3.67 21.54
C ILE A 27 -42.40 2.34 21.80
N VAL A 28 -42.22 1.38 20.90
CA VAL A 28 -42.54 -0.01 21.16
C VAL A 28 -41.43 -0.50 22.09
N VAL A 29 -41.77 -0.75 23.35
CA VAL A 29 -40.91 -1.46 24.30
C VAL A 29 -40.73 -2.87 23.73
N PHE A 30 -39.56 -3.13 23.15
CA PHE A 30 -39.14 -4.46 22.77
C PHE A 30 -38.80 -5.22 24.05
N PRO A 31 -39.34 -6.42 24.29
CA PRO A 31 -39.05 -7.20 25.49
C PRO A 31 -37.57 -7.58 25.52
N GLU A 32 -36.96 -7.30 26.67
CA GLU A 32 -35.67 -7.81 27.12
C GLU A 32 -35.75 -9.33 27.25
N ASP A 33 -35.35 -10.05 26.22
CA ASP A 33 -34.89 -11.44 26.32
C ASP A 33 -33.91 -11.67 25.18
N ARG A 34 -32.66 -11.27 25.39
CA ARG A 34 -31.54 -11.76 24.59
C ARG A 34 -30.46 -12.19 25.55
N ASP A 35 -30.31 -13.50 25.64
CA ASP A 35 -29.41 -14.22 26.53
C ASP A 35 -28.03 -13.57 26.61
N PRO A 36 -27.42 -13.41 27.80
CA PRO A 36 -26.03 -13.05 27.91
C PRO A 36 -25.20 -14.26 27.48
N VAL A 37 -25.01 -14.43 26.17
CA VAL A 37 -23.89 -15.22 25.65
C VAL A 37 -22.66 -14.65 26.33
N THR A 38 -22.01 -15.48 27.12
CA THR A 38 -20.79 -15.20 27.84
C THR A 38 -19.78 -14.54 26.91
N LEU A 39 -19.72 -13.21 26.98
CA LEU A 39 -18.63 -12.42 26.44
C LEU A 39 -17.41 -12.81 27.27
N VAL A 40 -16.75 -13.89 26.87
CA VAL A 40 -15.31 -14.02 27.07
C VAL A 40 -14.74 -12.79 26.36
N LYS A 41 -14.54 -11.71 27.11
CA LYS A 41 -13.70 -10.60 26.72
C LYS A 41 -12.31 -11.19 26.60
N GLU A 42 -12.00 -11.75 25.44
CA GLU A 42 -10.61 -11.89 25.02
C GLU A 42 -10.04 -10.48 25.07
N GLY A 43 -9.18 -10.22 26.05
CA GLY A 43 -8.49 -8.93 26.17
C GLY A 43 -7.76 -8.61 24.86
N PRO A 44 -7.46 -7.32 24.59
CA PRO A 44 -6.69 -6.95 23.41
C PRO A 44 -5.35 -7.67 23.48
N ARG A 45 -5.13 -8.67 22.61
CA ARG A 45 -3.81 -9.26 22.37
C ARG A 45 -3.08 -8.30 21.45
N PRO A 46 -2.28 -7.34 21.97
CA PRO A 46 -1.81 -6.21 21.17
C PRO A 46 -0.99 -6.67 19.95
N GLN A 47 -0.37 -7.84 20.07
CA GLN A 47 0.42 -8.49 19.04
C GLN A 47 -0.40 -8.87 17.79
N LEU A 48 -1.65 -9.33 17.95
CA LEU A 48 -2.47 -9.74 16.79
C LEU A 48 -2.90 -8.55 15.94
N ASP A 49 -3.19 -7.41 16.57
CA ASP A 49 -3.57 -6.21 15.86
C ASP A 49 -2.40 -5.57 15.13
N VAL A 50 -1.18 -5.67 15.70
CA VAL A 50 0.05 -5.29 15.00
C VAL A 50 0.27 -6.18 13.78
N ILE A 51 0.19 -7.51 13.93
CA ILE A 51 0.36 -8.47 12.83
C ILE A 51 -0.66 -8.24 11.71
N ARG A 52 -1.93 -7.99 12.03
CA ARG A 52 -2.97 -7.68 11.04
C ARG A 52 -2.68 -6.40 10.27
N LYS A 53 -2.24 -5.34 10.97
CA LYS A 53 -1.86 -4.07 10.33
C LYS A 53 -0.67 -4.26 9.40
N GLU A 54 0.36 -4.98 9.85
CA GLU A 54 1.54 -5.33 9.07
C GLU A 54 1.17 -6.12 7.81
N SER A 55 0.29 -7.12 7.95
CA SER A 55 -0.20 -7.92 6.82
C SER A 55 -0.91 -7.07 5.77
N LEU A 56 -1.83 -6.20 6.21
CA LEU A 56 -2.55 -5.31 5.30
C LEU A 56 -1.63 -4.27 4.65
N GLN A 57 -0.63 -3.79 5.38
CA GLN A 57 0.36 -2.86 4.86
C GLN A 57 1.21 -3.53 3.76
N LEU A 58 1.72 -4.73 4.02
CA LEU A 58 2.46 -5.52 3.03
C LEU A 58 1.61 -5.79 1.78
N TYR A 59 0.34 -6.19 1.95
CA TYR A 59 -0.57 -6.39 0.81
C TYR A 59 -0.72 -5.14 -0.05
N ARG A 60 -0.90 -3.96 0.57
CA ARG A 60 -0.99 -2.68 -0.13
C ARG A 60 0.31 -2.31 -0.85
N GLU A 61 1.46 -2.63 -0.26
CA GLU A 61 2.78 -2.40 -0.86
C GLU A 61 2.97 -3.28 -2.10
N ILE A 62 2.57 -4.56 -2.05
CA ILE A 62 2.57 -5.46 -3.21
C ILE A 62 1.68 -4.90 -4.32
N LEU A 63 0.45 -4.45 -4.01
CA LEU A 63 -0.44 -3.86 -5.02
C LEU A 63 0.13 -2.58 -5.64
N LYS A 64 0.86 -1.76 -4.87
CA LYS A 64 1.56 -0.58 -5.39
C LYS A 64 2.71 -0.97 -6.30
N ALA A 65 3.53 -1.94 -5.89
CA ALA A 65 4.64 -2.43 -6.71
C ALA A 65 4.13 -3.04 -8.03
N ALA A 66 3.08 -3.86 -7.98
CA ALA A 66 2.46 -4.50 -9.14
C ALA A 66 2.01 -3.52 -10.22
N LYS A 67 1.67 -2.27 -9.89
CA LYS A 67 1.30 -1.23 -10.87
C LYS A 67 2.43 -0.87 -11.84
N HIS A 68 3.69 -1.06 -11.45
CA HIS A 68 4.85 -0.79 -12.31
C HIS A 68 5.04 -1.88 -13.37
N PHE A 69 4.39 -3.03 -13.23
CA PHE A 69 4.50 -4.16 -14.15
C PHE A 69 3.45 -4.06 -15.26
N THR A 70 3.65 -3.12 -16.19
CA THR A 70 2.70 -2.84 -17.28
C THR A 70 2.90 -3.71 -18.53
N TRP A 71 3.96 -4.51 -18.60
CA TRP A 71 4.24 -5.36 -19.77
C TRP A 71 3.49 -6.70 -19.72
N ALA A 72 3.24 -7.25 -20.90
CA ALA A 72 2.62 -8.56 -21.06
C ALA A 72 3.65 -9.69 -20.90
N ASP A 73 3.19 -10.82 -20.37
CA ASP A 73 3.93 -12.06 -20.33
C ASP A 73 3.84 -12.81 -21.67
N LYS A 74 4.57 -13.93 -21.78
CA LYS A 74 4.55 -14.82 -22.96
C LYS A 74 3.15 -15.30 -23.33
N ASP A 75 2.28 -15.47 -22.34
CA ASP A 75 0.88 -15.87 -22.51
C ASP A 75 -0.04 -14.70 -22.93
N GLY A 76 0.51 -13.50 -23.16
CA GLY A 76 -0.25 -12.29 -23.49
C GLY A 76 -0.98 -11.64 -22.30
N LYS A 77 -0.87 -12.20 -21.09
CA LYS A 77 -1.47 -11.63 -19.87
C LYS A 77 -0.55 -10.59 -19.24
N ILE A 78 -1.12 -9.49 -18.74
CA ILE A 78 -0.35 -8.43 -18.07
C ILE A 78 0.18 -8.95 -16.73
N TRP A 79 1.47 -8.71 -16.45
CA TRP A 79 2.10 -9.14 -15.21
C TRP A 79 1.43 -8.59 -13.95
N ARG A 80 0.97 -7.34 -13.99
CA ARG A 80 0.17 -6.73 -12.92
C ARG A 80 -0.96 -7.64 -12.45
N ASP A 81 -1.78 -8.15 -13.36
CA ASP A 81 -2.97 -8.92 -12.98
C ASP A 81 -2.60 -10.30 -12.42
N LYS A 82 -1.55 -10.92 -12.98
CA LYS A 82 -0.98 -12.17 -12.44
C LYS A 82 -0.49 -11.99 -11.00
N LEU A 83 0.27 -10.91 -10.74
CA LEU A 83 0.82 -10.62 -9.41
C LEU A 83 -0.28 -10.31 -8.39
N VAL A 84 -1.29 -9.52 -8.78
CA VAL A 84 -2.43 -9.20 -7.91
C VAL A 84 -3.24 -10.46 -7.58
N ALA A 85 -3.48 -11.33 -8.56
CA ALA A 85 -4.19 -12.59 -8.36
C ALA A 85 -3.40 -13.55 -7.45
N SER A 86 -2.09 -13.70 -7.68
CA SER A 86 -1.22 -14.55 -6.83
C SER A 86 -1.20 -14.04 -5.39
N ALA A 87 -0.96 -12.74 -5.20
CA ALA A 87 -0.94 -12.15 -3.86
C ALA A 87 -2.29 -12.30 -3.16
N ARG A 88 -3.41 -12.09 -3.86
CA ARG A 88 -4.73 -12.33 -3.26
C ARG A 88 -4.87 -13.78 -2.79
N LYS A 89 -4.49 -14.75 -3.63
CA LYS A 89 -4.56 -16.17 -3.29
C LYS A 89 -3.71 -16.50 -2.05
N GLU A 90 -2.47 -16.07 -2.01
CA GLU A 90 -1.57 -16.32 -0.88
C GLU A 90 -2.09 -15.75 0.44
N PHE A 91 -2.67 -14.54 0.42
CA PHE A 91 -3.27 -13.92 1.61
C PHE A 91 -4.60 -14.56 2.02
N GLU A 92 -5.37 -15.08 1.05
CA GLU A 92 -6.60 -15.84 1.32
C GLU A 92 -6.27 -17.20 1.94
N ASP A 93 -5.25 -17.89 1.45
CA ASP A 93 -4.76 -19.16 1.99
C ASP A 93 -4.25 -18.98 3.43
N ALA A 94 -3.50 -17.91 3.71
CA ALA A 94 -2.96 -17.61 5.04
C ALA A 94 -3.99 -17.01 6.03
N ARG A 95 -5.24 -16.76 5.61
CA ARG A 95 -6.25 -16.05 6.41
C ARG A 95 -6.59 -16.73 7.73
N TYR A 96 -6.52 -18.06 7.76
CA TYR A 96 -6.93 -18.87 8.91
C TYR A 96 -5.76 -19.26 9.82
N GLU A 97 -4.55 -18.84 9.47
CA GLU A 97 -3.38 -19.07 10.31
C GLU A 97 -3.49 -18.28 11.61
N LYS A 98 -3.30 -18.99 12.73
CA LYS A 98 -3.39 -18.43 14.10
C LYS A 98 -2.06 -18.47 14.83
N ASP A 99 -1.09 -19.23 14.32
CA ASP A 99 0.23 -19.33 14.91
C ASP A 99 1.05 -18.05 14.60
N PRO A 100 1.42 -17.26 15.63
CA PRO A 100 2.17 -16.04 15.42
C PRO A 100 3.55 -16.26 14.79
N GLU A 101 4.19 -17.42 14.99
CA GLU A 101 5.50 -17.70 14.40
C GLU A 101 5.41 -17.88 12.89
N ILE A 102 4.41 -18.64 12.44
CA ILE A 102 4.17 -18.88 11.01
C ILE A 102 3.84 -17.56 10.32
N ILE A 103 2.93 -16.77 10.88
CA ILE A 103 2.56 -15.48 10.29
C ILE A 103 3.76 -14.54 10.23
N SER A 104 4.58 -14.49 11.28
CA SER A 104 5.78 -13.65 11.29
C SER A 104 6.77 -14.05 10.20
N ARG A 105 6.99 -15.36 9.99
CA ARG A 105 7.86 -15.86 8.92
C ARG A 105 7.32 -15.50 7.53
N LEU A 106 6.01 -15.63 7.31
CA LEU A 106 5.36 -15.24 6.07
C LEU A 106 5.52 -13.74 5.78
N LEU A 107 5.32 -12.89 6.79
CA LEU A 107 5.46 -11.43 6.65
C LEU A 107 6.91 -11.01 6.35
N ILE A 108 7.88 -11.57 7.07
CA ILE A 108 9.30 -11.28 6.84
C ILE A 108 9.71 -11.76 5.44
N GLY A 109 9.31 -12.98 5.06
CA GLY A 109 9.59 -13.52 3.73
C GLY A 109 9.00 -12.67 2.60
N GLY A 110 7.73 -12.27 2.75
CA GLY A 110 7.05 -11.40 1.79
C GLY A 110 7.69 -10.02 1.66
N ARG A 111 8.10 -9.40 2.78
CA ARG A 111 8.82 -8.11 2.77
C ARG A 111 10.17 -8.22 2.06
N ASN A 112 10.96 -9.23 2.40
CA ASN A 112 12.29 -9.44 1.80
C ASN A 112 12.17 -9.71 0.29
N ALA A 113 11.16 -10.44 -0.14
CA ALA A 113 10.91 -10.68 -1.57
C ALA A 113 10.51 -9.39 -2.29
N LEU A 114 9.62 -8.59 -1.68
CA LEU A 114 9.18 -7.31 -2.25
C LEU A 114 10.35 -6.32 -2.37
N GLU A 115 11.16 -6.19 -1.34
CA GLU A 115 12.34 -5.32 -1.30
C GLU A 115 13.33 -5.65 -2.42
N GLN A 116 13.66 -6.94 -2.59
CA GLN A 116 14.53 -7.39 -3.68
C GLN A 116 13.96 -7.05 -5.07
N VAL A 117 12.65 -7.16 -5.25
CA VAL A 117 11.99 -6.82 -6.51
C VAL A 117 12.05 -5.32 -6.75
N THR A 118 11.74 -4.50 -5.73
CA THR A 118 11.79 -3.04 -5.83
C THR A 118 13.20 -2.53 -6.08
N ASP A 119 14.21 -3.11 -5.44
CA ASP A 119 15.62 -2.73 -5.63
C ASP A 119 16.08 -3.01 -7.05
N ARG A 120 15.74 -4.20 -7.58
CA ARG A 120 16.07 -4.56 -8.97
C ARG A 120 15.40 -3.61 -9.96
N MET A 121 14.17 -3.17 -9.69
CA MET A 121 13.49 -2.18 -10.52
C MET A 121 14.15 -0.80 -10.41
N ALA A 122 14.50 -0.35 -9.20
CA ALA A 122 15.15 0.93 -8.98
C ALA A 122 16.53 1.00 -9.65
N ILE A 123 17.33 -0.07 -9.55
CA ILE A 123 18.64 -0.18 -10.22
C ILE A 123 18.47 -0.08 -11.74
N LYS A 124 17.51 -0.81 -12.31
CA LYS A 124 17.25 -0.76 -13.76
C LYS A 124 16.76 0.62 -14.20
N ALA A 125 15.87 1.25 -13.44
CA ALA A 125 15.37 2.58 -13.73
C ALA A 125 16.49 3.63 -13.75
N ARG A 126 17.39 3.62 -12.75
CA ARG A 126 18.56 4.50 -12.70
C ARG A 126 19.47 4.31 -13.92
N LYS A 127 19.78 3.06 -14.28
CA LYS A 127 20.61 2.76 -15.45
C LYS A 127 20.03 3.31 -16.76
N LEU A 128 18.71 3.18 -16.95
CA LEU A 128 18.04 3.70 -18.15
C LEU A 128 18.12 5.23 -18.21
N ILE A 129 17.91 5.91 -17.08
CA ILE A 129 18.05 7.36 -16.99
C ILE A 129 19.50 7.79 -17.26
N ASP A 130 20.49 7.11 -16.68
CA ASP A 130 21.91 7.40 -16.90
C ASP A 130 22.32 7.18 -18.36
N GLU A 131 21.81 6.12 -19.00
CA GLU A 131 22.03 5.83 -20.42
C GLU A 131 21.39 6.88 -21.33
N GLU A 132 20.16 7.30 -21.00
CA GLU A 132 19.46 8.38 -21.71
C GLU A 132 20.19 9.72 -21.55
N GLN A 133 20.67 10.04 -20.36
CA GLN A 133 21.50 11.21 -20.10
C GLN A 133 22.81 11.17 -20.87
N LYS A 134 23.52 10.03 -20.91
CA LYS A 134 24.75 9.87 -21.72
C LYS A 134 24.51 10.10 -23.20
N LYS A 135 23.39 9.60 -23.74
CA LYS A 135 23.00 9.84 -25.14
C LYS A 135 22.74 11.32 -25.41
N LEU A 136 22.13 12.02 -24.44
CA LEU A 136 21.76 13.44 -24.57
C LEU A 136 22.95 14.39 -24.38
N THR A 137 23.87 14.10 -23.45
CA THR A 137 24.93 15.05 -23.07
C THR A 137 26.23 14.87 -23.84
N GLY A 138 26.52 13.71 -24.44
CA GLY A 138 27.76 13.45 -25.20
C GLY A 138 29.08 13.63 -24.41
N LEU A 139 29.03 14.11 -23.17
CA LEU A 139 30.15 14.33 -22.26
C LEU A 139 29.81 13.74 -20.90
N HIS A 140 30.71 12.88 -20.44
CA HIS A 140 30.64 12.14 -19.19
C HIS A 140 30.78 13.08 -17.99
N VAL A 141 29.71 13.22 -17.19
CA VAL A 141 29.83 13.71 -15.81
C VAL A 141 29.86 12.47 -14.91
N PRO A 142 31.01 12.11 -14.30
CA PRO A 142 31.03 11.05 -13.31
C PRO A 142 30.21 11.54 -12.10
N SER A 143 29.03 10.95 -11.91
CA SER A 143 28.30 11.09 -10.65
C SER A 143 29.13 10.40 -9.57
N GLY A 144 29.88 11.19 -8.81
CA GLY A 144 30.67 10.73 -7.68
C GLY A 144 29.78 10.10 -6.63
N GLN A 145 29.86 8.77 -6.50
CA GLN A 145 29.65 7.98 -5.27
C GLN A 145 29.87 6.49 -5.57
N SER A 146 31.14 6.06 -5.57
CA SER A 146 31.55 4.69 -5.20
C SER A 146 33.05 4.64 -4.92
N ALA A 147 33.51 5.53 -4.03
CA ALA A 147 34.83 5.42 -3.40
C ALA A 147 34.64 5.20 -1.90
N VAL A 148 33.94 4.13 -1.54
CA VAL A 148 33.92 3.59 -0.18
C VAL A 148 34.04 2.08 -0.32
N GLU A 149 34.97 1.49 0.44
CA GLU A 149 35.13 0.05 0.66
C GLU A 149 35.92 -0.81 -0.36
N LYS A 150 37.17 -0.45 -0.66
CA LYS A 150 38.24 -1.47 -0.88
C LYS A 150 39.52 -1.04 -0.17
N GLY A 151 39.52 -1.16 1.16
CA GLY A 151 40.67 -0.77 1.96
C GLY A 151 40.64 -1.35 3.37
N ARG A 152 40.44 -2.67 3.53
CA ARG A 152 40.76 -3.34 4.81
C ARG A 152 40.97 -4.86 4.65
N LYS A 153 42.10 -5.24 4.05
CA LYS A 153 42.77 -6.54 4.28
C LYS A 153 44.28 -6.36 4.12
N ARG A 154 44.86 -5.56 5.01
CA ARG A 154 46.23 -5.69 5.50
C ARG A 154 46.08 -5.57 7.01
N ASP A 155 46.78 -6.43 7.74
CA ASP A 155 46.68 -6.66 9.21
C ASP A 155 45.95 -7.97 9.55
N GLU A 156 46.51 -9.09 9.05
CA GLU A 156 46.42 -10.40 9.69
C GLU A 156 47.67 -11.20 9.28
N MET A 157 48.80 -10.81 9.86
CA MET A 157 49.96 -11.67 10.10
C MET A 157 50.51 -11.29 11.48
N ALA A 158 50.10 -12.06 12.48
CA ALA A 158 50.83 -12.32 13.72
C ALA A 158 50.31 -13.66 14.27
#